data_AF-A0A3S0WQE5-F1
#
_entry.id   AF-A0A3S0WQE5-F1
#
_cell.length_a   1.000
_cell.length_b   1.000
_cell.length_c   1.000
_cell.angle_alpha   90.00
_cell.angle_beta   90.00
_cell.angle_gamma   90.00
#
_symmetry.space_group_name_H-M   'P 1'
#
loop_
_entity.id
_entity.type
_entity.pdbx_description
1 polymer ?
#
loop_
_entity_poly.entity_id
_entity_poly.type
_entity_poly.pdbx_seq_one_letter_code
_entity_poly.pdbx_strand_id
1 'polypeptide(L)' 'MTNSSLSQPEYRVMRSLMGRFHSSWDRELMTADRMFCLQEKGMVVRDSGQWKLTARGVMYASVAV' A
#
# COMPACT_ATOMS: atom_id res chain seq x y z
N MET A 1 -4.49 -15.63 13.97
CA MET A 1 -4.23 -14.22 13.59
C MET A 1 -2.85 -14.15 12.97
N THR A 2 -2.76 -14.21 11.63
CA THR A 2 -1.48 -14.01 10.94
C THR A 2 -1.18 -12.52 10.93
N ASN A 3 -0.25 -12.10 11.79
CA ASN A 3 0.44 -10.83 11.62
C ASN A 3 1.29 -10.94 10.36
N SER A 4 0.67 -10.80 9.19
CA SER A 4 1.39 -10.64 7.93
C SER A 4 2.11 -9.30 8.00
N SER A 5 3.35 -9.32 8.46
CA SER A 5 4.23 -8.16 8.45
C SER A 5 4.29 -7.61 7.04
N LEU A 6 4.05 -6.30 6.91
CA LEU A 6 4.24 -5.61 5.66
C LEU A 6 5.74 -5.60 5.33
N SER A 7 6.08 -5.96 4.10
CA SER A 7 7.44 -5.77 3.61
C SER A 7 7.73 -4.28 3.42
N GLN A 8 9.01 -3.89 3.45
CA GLN A 8 9.41 -2.50 3.23
C GLN A 8 8.89 -1.93 1.88
N PRO A 9 8.89 -2.68 0.75
CA PRO A 9 8.30 -2.20 -0.50
C PRO A 9 6.78 -1.97 -0.43
N GLU A 10 6.04 -2.87 0.23
CA GLU A 10 4.59 -2.73 0.43
C GLU A 10 4.27 -1.48 1.25
N TYR A 11 5.05 -1.23 2.29
CA TYR A 11 4.92 -0.03 3.12
C TYR A 11 5.17 1.26 2.32
N ARG A 12 6.20 1.27 1.45
CA ARG A 12 6.46 2.40 0.55
C ARG A 12 5.30 2.64 -0.40
N VAL A 13 4.79 1.60 -1.06
CA VAL A 13 3.61 1.70 -1.94
C VAL A 13 2.41 2.28 -1.21
N MET A 14 2.14 1.83 0.02
CA MET A 14 1.04 2.37 0.82
C MET A 14 1.24 3.85 1.16
N ARG A 15 2.45 4.30 1.47
CA ARG A 15 2.73 5.73 1.68
C ARG A 15 2.60 6.55 0.40
N SER A 16 2.95 6.00 -0.76
CA SER A 16 2.76 6.66 -2.06
C SER A 16 1.28 6.86 -2.37
N LEU A 17 0.42 5.90 -2.02
CA LEU A 17 -1.03 6.03 -2.15
C LEU A 17 -1.63 7.11 -1.23
N MET A 18 -0.96 7.47 -0.13
CA MET A 18 -1.35 8.64 0.69
C MET A 18 -0.95 9.99 0.07
N GLY A 19 -0.34 10.00 -1.12
CA GLY A 19 0.19 11.21 -1.74
C GLY A 19 1.41 11.78 -1.01
N ARG A 20 2.06 11.01 -0.13
CA ARG A 20 3.20 11.49 0.68
C ARG A 20 4.55 11.36 -0.03
N PHE A 21 4.65 10.55 -1.09
CA PHE A 21 5.89 10.37 -1.84
C PHE A 21 5.64 10.14 -3.34
N HIS A 22 6.34 10.91 -4.17
CA HIS A 22 6.29 10.88 -5.64
C HIS A 22 7.70 10.76 -6.24
N SER A 23 8.55 9.90 -5.69
CA SER A 23 9.79 9.55 -6.40
C SER A 23 9.47 8.59 -7.55
N SER A 24 10.22 8.65 -8.65
CA SER A 24 10.09 7.68 -9.76
C SER A 24 10.26 6.24 -9.28
N TRP A 25 11.13 6.02 -8.31
CA TRP A 25 11.33 4.74 -7.62
C TRP A 25 10.07 4.19 -6.96
N ASP A 26 9.28 5.04 -6.30
CA ASP A 26 8.06 4.58 -5.64
C ASP A 26 7.00 4.12 -6.65
N ARG A 27 6.99 4.72 -7.84
CA ARG A 27 6.11 4.33 -8.95
C ARG A 27 6.51 2.98 -9.54
N GLU A 28 7.80 2.68 -9.64
CA GLU A 28 8.31 1.38 -10.07
C GLU A 28 7.92 0.25 -9.10
N LEU A 29 7.70 0.58 -7.82
CA LEU A 29 7.24 -0.37 -6.82
C LEU A 29 5.73 -0.67 -6.90
N MET A 30 4.93 0.11 -7.62
CA MET A 30 3.48 -0.09 -7.75
C MET A 30 3.13 -1.13 -8.83
N THR A 31 3.64 -2.35 -8.68
CA THR A 31 3.34 -3.46 -9.59
C THR A 31 1.95 -4.06 -9.32
N ALA A 32 1.32 -4.63 -10.35
CA ALA A 32 0.01 -5.26 -10.21
C ALA A 32 -0.01 -6.40 -9.17
N ASP A 33 1.06 -7.21 -9.15
CA ASP A 33 1.29 -8.26 -8.17
C ASP A 33 1.29 -7.72 -6.73
N ARG A 34 2.06 -6.66 -6.47
CA ARG A 34 2.14 -6.06 -5.13
C ARG A 34 0.83 -5.42 -4.69
N MET A 35 0.11 -4.79 -5.62
CA MET A 35 -1.22 -4.26 -5.35
C MET A 35 -2.22 -5.35 -4.99
N PHE A 36 -2.14 -6.50 -5.67
CA PHE A 36 -2.96 -7.67 -5.37
C PHE A 36 -2.63 -8.26 -3.99
N CYS A 37 -1.34 -8.42 -3.64
CA CYS A 37 -0.94 -8.86 -2.30
C CYS A 37 -1.44 -7.90 -1.19
N LEU A 38 -1.35 -6.59 -1.41
CA LEU A 38 -1.88 -5.60 -0.48
C LEU A 38 -3.41 -5.67 -0.35
N GLN A 39 -4.11 -6.03 -1.43
CA GLN A 39 -5.57 -6.25 -1.42
C GLN A 39 -5.92 -7.49 -0.61
N GLU A 40 -5.22 -8.62 -0.81
CA GLU A 40 -5.40 -9.84 -0.01
C GLU A 40 -5.15 -9.60 1.49
N LYS A 41 -4.21 -8.71 1.82
CA LYS A 41 -3.93 -8.27 3.19
C LYS A 41 -4.96 -7.28 3.75
N GLY A 42 -5.93 -6.84 2.94
CA GLY A 42 -6.97 -5.88 3.33
C GLY A 42 -6.46 -4.45 3.51
N MET A 43 -5.32 -4.10 2.91
CA MET A 43 -4.70 -2.77 3.02
C MET A 43 -5.16 -1.81 1.93
N VAL A 44 -5.49 -2.34 0.75
CA VAL A 44 -6.00 -1.56 -0.38
C VAL A 44 -7.25 -2.20 -0.95
N VAL A 45 -8.03 -1.40 -1.66
CA VAL A 45 -9.19 -1.81 -2.44
C VAL A 45 -9.10 -1.17 -3.82
N ARG A 46 -9.63 -1.85 -4.84
CA ARG A 46 -9.80 -1.29 -6.17
C ARG A 46 -11.21 -0.73 -6.29
N ASP A 47 -11.32 0.57 -6.50
CA ASP A 47 -12.58 1.29 -6.66
C ASP A 47 -12.55 2.12 -7.94
N SER A 48 -13.51 1.90 -8.84
CA SER A 48 -13.58 2.54 -10.17
C SER A 48 -12.25 2.52 -10.95
N GLY A 49 -11.51 1.41 -10.88
CA GLY A 49 -10.24 1.24 -11.58
C GLY A 49 -9.02 1.87 -10.89
N GLN A 50 -9.22 2.63 -9.80
CA GLN A 50 -8.15 3.22 -9.00
C GLN A 50 -7.90 2.42 -7.72
N TRP A 51 -6.64 2.40 -7.29
CA TRP A 51 -6.27 1.80 -6.01
C TRP A 51 -6.41 2.81 -4.88
N LYS A 52 -7.14 2.43 -3.84
CA LYS A 52 -7.38 3.26 -2.65
C LYS A 52 -6.97 2.49 -1.39
N LEU A 53 -6.47 3.20 -0.39
CA LEU A 53 -6.18 2.60 0.92
C LEU A 53 -7.49 2.33 1.66
N THR A 54 -7.55 1.21 2.38
CA THR A 54 -8.60 0.97 3.39
C THR A 54 -8.27 1.74 4.68
N ALA A 55 -9.20 1.82 5.63
CA ALA A 55 -8.92 2.40 6.95
C ALA A 55 -7.71 1.74 7.64
N ARG A 56 -7.59 0.40 7.49
CA ARG A 56 -6.44 -0.35 7.98
C ARG A 56 -5.15 0.05 7.23
N GLY A 57 -5.22 0.17 5.90
CA GLY A 57 -4.09 0.64 5.09
C GLY A 57 -3.60 2.02 5.51
N VAL A 58 -4.53 2.97 5.74
CA VAL A 58 -4.20 4.32 6.22
C VAL A 58 -3.53 4.28 7.59
N MET A 59 -4.05 3.48 8.53
CA MET A 59 -3.46 3.32 9.86
C MET A 59 -2.01 2.86 9.75
N TYR A 60 -1.75 1.76 9.02
CA TYR A 60 -0.39 1.23 8.86
C TYR A 60 0.54 2.21 8.14
N ALA A 61 0.07 2.86 7.08
CA ALA A 61 0.88 3.81 6.33
C ALA A 61 1.22 5.08 7.15
N SER A 62 0.38 5.41 8.16
CA SER A 62 0.52 6.59 9.01
C SER A 62 1.41 6.38 10.24
N VAL A 63 1.57 5.13 10.72
CA VAL A 63 2.50 4.82 11.82
C VAL A 63 3.92 4.93 11.26
N ALA A 64 4.53 6.10 11.41
CA ALA A 64 5.91 6.33 11.01
C ALA A 64 6.87 5.70 12.00
N VAL A 65 7.66 4.73 11.51
CA VAL A 65 9.02 4.47 11.97
C VAL A 65 9.96 5.18 10.99
#